data_AF-A0A3A5VFH5-F1
#
_entry.id   AF-A0A3A5VFH5-F1
#
_cell.length_a   1.000
_cell.length_b   1.000
_cell.length_c   1.000
_cell.angle_alpha   90.00
_cell.angle_beta   90.00
_cell.angle_gamma   90.00
#
_symmetry.space_group_name_H-M   'P 1'
#
loop_
_entity.id
_entity.type
_entity.pdbx_description
1 polymer ?
#
loop_
_entity_poly.entity_id
_entity_poly.type
_entity_poly.pdbx_seq_one_letter_code
_entity_poly.pdbx_strand_id
1 'polypeptide(L)'
;SIYRHFRERLPFGAIQTGKGYRNEISPRQGMIRLREFNMAELEYFIDPEVEPIHDFSIWSEKVTLISDDSGEVQMTIGEAVSNGTIRHATVGYFMGWTMDFLTNVGIDKQYLRFRQHESDEMAHYAQDCWDVEIFGSYGWIECVGIAHRGCYDLTAHENATGQRLRAWRTFSEPKVVEIDGWTIDGAKAGPAFRALAGKVKSAVENLPADTSFPMNLEFDSQQIEVLLEHVKRVQRTENVNGEWFVPHVVEPAFGIDRIIWHLLDHCYTETEKSGEEYTLLSLPETVAPVDVTVLPLYEKDGMGDLAQKIHRDLCGRKNVFSVYDASGSIGRRYARADEIGVPFCLTVDHDSLTQNTVTLRSRDSGEQVRVSIDDLPF
;
A
#
# COMPACT_ATOMS: atom_id res chain seq x y z
N SER A 1 -8.38 -1.48 20.06
CA SER A 1 -8.05 -2.08 18.75
C SER A 1 -8.41 -1.10 17.66
N ILE A 2 -7.79 -1.22 16.49
CA ILE A 2 -8.07 -0.39 15.30
C ILE A 2 -9.55 -0.52 14.90
N TYR A 3 -10.12 -1.72 14.95
CA TYR A 3 -11.54 -1.95 14.70
C TYR A 3 -12.49 -1.08 15.55
N ARG A 4 -12.19 -0.87 16.84
CA ARG A 4 -12.98 0.05 17.71
C ARG A 4 -12.84 1.51 17.30
N HIS A 5 -11.69 1.92 16.79
CA HIS A 5 -11.50 3.28 16.27
C HIS A 5 -12.46 3.55 15.11
N PHE A 6 -12.64 2.56 14.22
CA PHE A 6 -13.63 2.58 13.13
C PHE A 6 -15.05 2.20 13.58
N ARG A 7 -15.36 2.29 14.88
CA ARG A 7 -16.69 2.03 15.45
C ARG A 7 -17.23 0.63 15.11
N GLU A 8 -16.34 -0.34 15.03
CA GLU A 8 -16.67 -1.73 14.75
C GLU A 8 -17.35 -1.93 13.38
N ARG A 9 -16.96 -1.10 12.40
CA ARG A 9 -17.46 -1.18 11.02
C ARG A 9 -16.37 -1.62 10.05
N LEU A 10 -16.79 -2.34 9.02
CA LEU A 10 -16.00 -2.69 7.85
C LEU A 10 -16.64 -2.03 6.61
N PRO A 11 -15.84 -1.77 5.56
CA PRO A 11 -14.40 -1.98 5.50
C PRO A 11 -13.62 -0.87 6.22
N PHE A 12 -12.37 -1.14 6.61
CA PHE A 12 -11.42 -0.12 7.07
C PHE A 12 -9.99 -0.49 6.71
N GLY A 13 -9.11 0.52 6.62
CA GLY A 13 -7.70 0.35 6.31
C GLY A 13 -6.78 0.80 7.44
N ALA A 14 -5.63 0.14 7.58
CA ALA A 14 -4.51 0.62 8.37
C ALA A 14 -3.26 0.70 7.49
N ILE A 15 -2.61 1.87 7.46
CA ILE A 15 -1.38 2.07 6.68
C ILE A 15 -0.20 2.15 7.63
N GLN A 16 0.87 1.43 7.31
CA GLN A 16 2.15 1.58 7.97
C GLN A 16 3.22 1.94 6.95
N THR A 17 4.00 2.98 7.25
CA THR A 17 5.23 3.31 6.54
C THR A 17 6.41 3.03 7.45
N GLY A 18 7.47 2.45 6.91
CA GLY A 18 8.61 2.07 7.74
C GLY A 18 9.70 1.31 7.01
N LYS A 19 10.64 0.78 7.79
CA LYS A 19 11.76 -0.01 7.31
C LYS A 19 11.41 -1.50 7.30
N GLY A 20 11.59 -2.13 6.15
CA GLY A 20 11.63 -3.57 5.99
C GLY A 20 13.06 -4.09 6.02
N TYR A 21 13.25 -5.28 6.59
CA TYR A 21 14.55 -5.94 6.66
C TYR A 21 14.45 -7.35 6.08
N ARG A 22 15.33 -7.67 5.14
CA ARG A 22 15.48 -9.02 4.57
C ARG A 22 16.95 -9.40 4.63
N ASN A 23 17.26 -10.56 5.21
CA ASN A 23 18.65 -11.05 5.26
C ASN A 23 19.07 -11.65 3.90
N GLU A 24 19.11 -10.79 2.89
CA GLU A 24 19.39 -11.15 1.51
C GLU A 24 20.81 -11.74 1.38
N ILE A 25 20.89 -12.91 0.72
CA ILE A 25 22.11 -13.70 0.59
C ILE A 25 23.12 -12.92 -0.25
N SER A 26 22.67 -12.34 -1.37
CA SER A 26 23.51 -11.58 -2.29
C SER A 26 22.77 -10.33 -2.79
N PRO A 27 22.91 -9.19 -2.08
CA PRO A 27 22.44 -7.89 -2.55
C PRO A 27 23.07 -7.54 -3.90
N ARG A 28 22.27 -7.10 -4.87
CA ARG A 28 22.69 -6.81 -6.24
C ARG A 28 21.76 -5.79 -6.89
N GLN A 29 22.16 -5.25 -8.04
CA GLN A 29 21.35 -4.31 -8.85
C GLN A 29 20.98 -3.03 -8.07
N GLY A 30 21.93 -2.50 -7.29
CA GLY A 30 21.75 -1.25 -6.54
C GLY A 30 20.53 -1.27 -5.62
N MET A 31 19.57 -0.40 -5.91
CA MET A 31 18.36 -0.17 -5.10
C MET A 31 17.28 -1.25 -5.25
N ILE A 32 17.44 -2.18 -6.20
CA ILE A 32 16.42 -3.21 -6.48
C ILE A 32 16.39 -4.31 -5.40
N ARG A 33 17.56 -4.70 -4.88
CA ARG A 33 17.71 -5.84 -3.96
C ARG A 33 18.56 -5.47 -2.75
N LEU A 34 17.90 -4.87 -1.76
CA LEU A 34 18.49 -4.35 -0.52
C LEU A 34 18.26 -5.28 0.68
N ARG A 35 19.05 -5.07 1.75
CA ARG A 35 18.82 -5.72 3.06
C ARG A 35 17.93 -4.90 3.99
N GLU A 36 17.96 -3.58 3.82
CA GLU A 36 17.08 -2.62 4.48
C GLU A 36 16.47 -1.76 3.38
N PHE A 37 15.16 -1.56 3.42
CA PHE A 37 14.42 -0.78 2.44
C PHE A 37 13.19 -0.14 3.10
N ASN A 38 12.64 0.88 2.47
CA ASN A 38 11.46 1.59 2.88
C ASN A 38 10.23 0.96 2.22
N MET A 39 9.19 0.77 3.02
CA MET A 39 7.93 0.18 2.60
C MET A 39 6.77 1.06 3.04
N ALA A 40 5.69 1.02 2.27
CA ALA A 40 4.38 1.48 2.68
C ALA A 40 3.38 0.35 2.42
N GLU A 41 2.70 -0.13 3.46
CA GLU A 41 1.75 -1.23 3.37
C GLU A 41 0.39 -0.79 3.89
N LEU A 42 -0.67 -1.12 3.16
CA LEU A 42 -2.04 -0.95 3.57
C LEU A 42 -2.65 -2.31 3.89
N GLU A 43 -3.12 -2.49 5.11
CA GLU A 43 -3.97 -3.62 5.50
C GLU A 43 -5.43 -3.20 5.41
N TYR A 44 -6.14 -3.63 4.35
CA TYR A 44 -7.55 -3.29 4.14
C TYR A 44 -8.48 -4.44 4.51
N PHE A 45 -9.17 -4.29 5.64
CA PHE A 45 -10.06 -5.29 6.21
C PHE A 45 -11.46 -5.19 5.61
N ILE A 46 -12.00 -6.32 5.14
CA ILE A 46 -13.31 -6.43 4.49
C ILE A 46 -14.16 -7.56 5.09
N ASP A 47 -15.48 -7.47 4.90
CA ASP A 47 -16.40 -8.59 5.12
C ASP A 47 -16.44 -9.45 3.84
N PRO A 48 -16.05 -10.73 3.89
CA PRO A 48 -16.00 -11.58 2.69
C PRO A 48 -17.35 -11.90 2.07
N GLU A 49 -18.46 -11.71 2.80
CA GLU A 49 -19.81 -11.95 2.25
C GLU A 49 -20.47 -10.67 1.72
N VAL A 50 -19.79 -9.52 1.82
CA VAL A 50 -20.29 -8.25 1.29
C VAL A 50 -19.59 -7.97 -0.03
N GLU A 51 -20.35 -7.99 -1.12
CA GLU A 51 -19.84 -7.63 -2.44
C GLU A 51 -19.37 -6.15 -2.43
N PRO A 52 -18.09 -5.88 -2.73
CA PRO A 52 -17.59 -4.52 -2.75
C PRO A 52 -18.13 -3.74 -3.97
N ILE A 53 -18.58 -2.51 -3.73
CA ILE A 53 -19.05 -1.60 -4.79
C ILE A 53 -17.98 -0.54 -5.03
N HIS A 54 -17.31 -0.61 -6.17
CA HIS A 54 -16.28 0.33 -6.61
C HIS A 54 -16.65 0.96 -7.94
N ASP A 55 -16.32 2.24 -8.12
CA ASP A 55 -16.49 2.93 -9.39
C ASP A 55 -15.20 2.82 -10.22
N PHE A 56 -15.24 2.01 -11.27
CA PHE A 56 -14.12 1.84 -12.21
C PHE A 56 -14.17 2.80 -13.40
N SER A 57 -15.22 3.63 -13.53
CA SER A 57 -15.37 4.54 -14.67
C SER A 57 -14.27 5.61 -14.73
N ILE A 58 -13.61 5.86 -13.60
CA ILE A 58 -12.46 6.75 -13.49
C ILE A 58 -11.21 6.23 -14.22
N TRP A 59 -11.11 4.91 -14.48
CA TRP A 59 -10.00 4.28 -15.21
C TRP A 59 -10.48 3.71 -16.55
N SER A 60 -10.78 4.60 -17.50
CA SER A 60 -11.27 4.23 -18.84
C SER A 60 -10.16 3.81 -19.82
N GLU A 61 -8.90 4.00 -19.45
CA GLU A 61 -7.76 3.63 -20.30
C GLU A 61 -7.40 2.15 -20.13
N LYS A 62 -6.97 1.53 -21.24
CA LYS A 62 -6.50 0.15 -21.21
C LYS A 62 -5.14 0.07 -20.51
N VAL A 63 -4.96 -0.99 -19.75
CA VAL A 63 -3.70 -1.34 -19.09
C VAL A 63 -3.20 -2.68 -19.60
N THR A 64 -1.89 -2.91 -19.50
CA THR A 64 -1.28 -4.20 -19.81
C THR A 64 -1.40 -5.10 -18.59
N LEU A 65 -2.11 -6.22 -18.75
CA LEU A 65 -2.24 -7.27 -17.74
C LEU A 65 -1.54 -8.54 -18.25
N ILE A 66 -0.71 -9.15 -17.42
CA ILE A 66 -0.15 -10.48 -17.64
C ILE A 66 -0.94 -11.43 -16.73
N SER A 67 -1.99 -12.04 -17.28
CA SER A 67 -2.84 -12.99 -16.56
C SER A 67 -2.21 -14.38 -16.56
N ASP A 68 -2.40 -15.13 -15.47
CA ASP A 68 -1.96 -16.53 -15.35
C ASP A 68 -2.61 -17.43 -16.42
N ASP A 69 -3.90 -17.23 -16.70
CA ASP A 69 -4.68 -18.04 -17.62
C ASP A 69 -4.53 -17.62 -19.08
N SER A 70 -4.45 -16.31 -19.34
CA SER A 70 -4.59 -15.74 -20.69
C SER A 70 -3.31 -15.10 -21.25
N GLY A 71 -2.23 -15.03 -20.46
CA GLY A 71 -1.01 -14.32 -20.84
C GLY A 71 -1.23 -12.81 -20.92
N GLU A 72 -0.51 -12.15 -21.84
CA GLU A 72 -0.59 -10.69 -22.01
C GLU A 72 -1.89 -10.25 -22.70
N VAL A 73 -2.68 -9.44 -22.00
CA VAL A 73 -3.95 -8.88 -22.47
C VAL A 73 -4.04 -7.38 -22.18
N GLN A 74 -4.75 -6.64 -23.05
CA GLN A 74 -5.00 -5.22 -22.87
C GLN A 74 -6.49 -4.92 -22.73
N MET A 75 -6.89 -4.44 -21.56
CA MET A 75 -8.27 -4.05 -21.24
C MET A 75 -8.28 -3.02 -20.11
N THR A 76 -9.42 -2.39 -19.88
CA THR A 76 -9.60 -1.52 -18.71
C THR A 76 -9.69 -2.35 -17.43
N ILE A 77 -9.37 -1.75 -16.28
CA ILE A 77 -9.51 -2.42 -14.97
C ILE A 77 -10.97 -2.85 -14.74
N GLY A 78 -11.95 -2.02 -15.13
CA GLY A 78 -13.36 -2.35 -15.02
C GLY A 78 -13.78 -3.54 -15.86
N GLU A 79 -13.28 -3.66 -17.11
CA GLU A 79 -13.50 -4.82 -17.97
C GLU A 79 -12.88 -6.09 -17.36
N ALA A 80 -11.66 -5.99 -16.84
CA ALA A 80 -10.94 -7.10 -16.22
C ALA A 80 -11.61 -7.62 -14.93
N VAL A 81 -12.21 -6.73 -14.14
CA VAL A 81 -13.05 -7.14 -12.99
C VAL A 81 -14.34 -7.78 -13.48
N SER A 82 -15.00 -7.20 -14.48
CA SER A 82 -16.30 -7.66 -14.97
C SER A 82 -16.25 -9.03 -15.65
N ASN A 83 -15.14 -9.37 -16.32
CA ASN A 83 -14.96 -10.65 -17.00
C ASN A 83 -14.26 -11.71 -16.12
N GLY A 84 -13.87 -11.36 -14.90
CA GLY A 84 -13.24 -12.25 -13.93
C GLY A 84 -11.72 -12.46 -14.09
N THR A 85 -11.04 -11.73 -14.98
CA THR A 85 -9.57 -11.74 -15.06
C THR A 85 -8.95 -11.27 -13.74
N ILE A 86 -9.45 -10.15 -13.20
CA ILE A 86 -9.19 -9.74 -11.81
C ILE A 86 -10.29 -10.35 -10.96
N ARG A 87 -9.93 -11.27 -10.06
CA ARG A 87 -10.89 -12.15 -9.38
C ARG A 87 -11.69 -11.43 -8.29
N HIS A 88 -11.15 -10.33 -7.75
CA HIS A 88 -11.80 -9.58 -6.68
C HIS A 88 -11.81 -8.08 -6.97
N ALA A 89 -12.98 -7.44 -6.94
CA ALA A 89 -13.11 -6.03 -7.35
C ALA A 89 -12.30 -5.06 -6.46
N THR A 90 -12.10 -5.36 -5.17
CA THR A 90 -11.24 -4.51 -4.31
C THR A 90 -9.77 -4.56 -4.71
N VAL A 91 -9.29 -5.69 -5.27
CA VAL A 91 -7.92 -5.78 -5.82
C VAL A 91 -7.82 -4.87 -7.04
N GLY A 92 -8.78 -4.96 -7.98
CA GLY A 92 -8.85 -4.05 -9.13
C GLY A 92 -8.92 -2.58 -8.74
N TYR A 93 -9.67 -2.25 -7.68
CA TYR A 93 -9.77 -0.88 -7.17
C TYR A 93 -8.41 -0.35 -6.70
N PHE A 94 -7.64 -1.16 -5.96
CA PHE A 94 -6.29 -0.77 -5.54
C PHE A 94 -5.27 -0.79 -6.68
N MET A 95 -5.45 -1.63 -7.71
CA MET A 95 -4.63 -1.58 -8.92
C MET A 95 -4.78 -0.21 -9.61
N GLY A 96 -6.02 0.29 -9.72
CA GLY A 96 -6.30 1.59 -10.32
C GLY A 96 -5.68 2.75 -9.53
N TRP A 97 -5.90 2.81 -8.22
CA TRP A 97 -5.28 3.83 -7.37
C TRP A 97 -3.76 3.76 -7.36
N THR A 98 -3.19 2.55 -7.43
CA THR A 98 -1.74 2.36 -7.52
C THR A 98 -1.19 2.90 -8.84
N MET A 99 -1.88 2.66 -9.97
CA MET A 99 -1.51 3.26 -11.26
C MET A 99 -1.53 4.79 -11.18
N ASP A 100 -2.60 5.37 -10.65
CA ASP A 100 -2.70 6.83 -10.50
C ASP A 100 -1.60 7.39 -9.62
N PHE A 101 -1.31 6.75 -8.48
CA PHE A 101 -0.21 7.15 -7.63
C PHE A 101 1.14 7.12 -8.37
N LEU A 102 1.47 6.01 -9.02
CA LEU A 102 2.76 5.84 -9.71
C LEU A 102 2.92 6.84 -10.87
N THR A 103 1.88 7.04 -11.66
CA THR A 103 1.90 8.01 -12.76
C THR A 103 1.99 9.46 -12.26
N ASN A 104 1.28 9.80 -11.18
CA ASN A 104 1.34 11.13 -10.58
C ASN A 104 2.71 11.46 -9.98
N VAL A 105 3.47 10.47 -9.50
CA VAL A 105 4.86 10.69 -9.03
C VAL A 105 5.89 10.72 -10.17
N GLY A 106 5.49 10.47 -11.42
CA GLY A 106 6.36 10.57 -12.60
C GLY A 106 6.73 9.25 -13.28
N ILE A 107 6.20 8.11 -12.84
CA ILE A 107 6.41 6.86 -13.57
C ILE A 107 5.65 6.92 -14.89
N ASP A 108 6.40 6.81 -15.99
CA ASP A 108 5.81 6.67 -17.31
C ASP A 108 4.93 5.42 -17.42
N LYS A 109 3.65 5.66 -17.74
CA LYS A 109 2.61 4.63 -17.85
C LYS A 109 2.93 3.57 -18.91
N GLN A 110 3.70 3.90 -19.96
CA GLN A 110 4.04 2.92 -21.00
C GLN A 110 4.97 1.81 -20.48
N TYR A 111 5.67 2.07 -19.38
CA TYR A 111 6.58 1.15 -18.71
C TYR A 111 5.94 0.51 -17.47
N LEU A 112 4.62 0.58 -17.32
CA LEU A 112 3.87 -0.02 -16.22
C LEU A 112 3.02 -1.18 -16.74
N ARG A 113 3.07 -2.32 -16.04
CA ARG A 113 2.13 -3.44 -16.26
C ARG A 113 1.71 -4.08 -14.94
N PHE A 114 0.64 -4.84 -14.99
CA PHE A 114 0.20 -5.68 -13.88
C PHE A 114 0.44 -7.14 -14.22
N ARG A 115 1.11 -7.89 -13.36
CA ARG A 115 1.36 -9.33 -13.52
C ARG A 115 0.67 -10.11 -12.41
N GLN A 116 -0.19 -11.04 -12.79
CA GLN A 116 -0.83 -11.95 -11.85
C GLN A 116 0.19 -13.01 -11.39
N HIS A 117 0.13 -13.38 -10.11
CA HIS A 117 0.90 -14.53 -9.62
C HIS A 117 0.34 -15.83 -10.22
N GLU A 118 1.24 -16.72 -10.65
CA GLU A 118 0.84 -18.05 -11.08
C GLU A 118 0.37 -18.88 -9.87
N SER A 119 -0.46 -19.89 -10.11
CA SER A 119 -1.06 -20.72 -9.04
C SER A 119 -0.04 -21.42 -8.12
N ASP A 120 1.20 -21.62 -8.58
CA ASP A 120 2.32 -22.21 -7.83
C ASP A 120 3.21 -21.16 -7.13
N GLU A 121 3.14 -19.89 -7.55
CA GLU A 121 3.77 -18.72 -6.93
C GLU A 121 2.89 -18.14 -5.81
N MET A 122 1.57 -18.29 -5.92
CA MET A 122 0.61 -17.82 -4.93
C MET A 122 0.85 -18.47 -3.56
N ALA A 123 0.88 -17.63 -2.51
CA ALA A 123 0.74 -18.16 -1.16
C ALA A 123 -0.55 -18.98 -1.07
N HIS A 124 -0.50 -20.14 -0.41
CA HIS A 124 -1.62 -21.10 -0.30
C HIS A 124 -2.95 -20.53 0.23
N TYR A 125 -2.95 -19.28 0.72
CA TYR A 125 -4.11 -18.56 1.26
C TYR A 125 -4.53 -17.33 0.43
N ALA A 126 -3.74 -16.90 -0.56
CA ALA A 126 -4.09 -15.76 -1.39
C ALA A 126 -5.20 -16.17 -2.38
N GLN A 127 -6.21 -15.31 -2.56
CA GLN A 127 -7.31 -15.55 -3.51
C GLN A 127 -7.03 -14.92 -4.88
N ASP A 128 -6.34 -13.79 -4.87
CA ASP A 128 -5.88 -13.07 -6.06
C ASP A 128 -4.64 -12.25 -5.66
N CYS A 129 -3.66 -12.16 -6.54
CA CYS A 129 -2.43 -11.40 -6.28
C CYS A 129 -1.88 -10.84 -7.58
N TRP A 130 -1.67 -9.53 -7.61
CA TRP A 130 -1.16 -8.79 -8.76
C TRP A 130 0.03 -7.93 -8.38
N ASP A 131 1.14 -8.15 -9.05
CA ASP A 131 2.32 -7.30 -8.98
C ASP A 131 2.19 -6.16 -9.99
N VAL A 132 2.40 -4.93 -9.54
CA VAL A 132 2.65 -3.79 -10.40
C VAL A 132 4.15 -3.76 -10.70
N GLU A 133 4.48 -4.06 -11.94
CA GLU A 133 5.85 -4.10 -12.43
C GLU A 133 6.14 -2.83 -13.23
N ILE A 134 7.33 -2.27 -12.99
CA ILE A 134 7.85 -1.13 -13.74
C ILE A 134 9.04 -1.62 -14.56
N PHE A 135 9.10 -1.24 -15.84
CA PHE A 135 10.19 -1.57 -16.74
C PHE A 135 11.28 -0.49 -16.67
N GLY A 136 12.52 -0.89 -16.42
CA GLY A 136 13.66 0.02 -16.47
C GLY A 136 14.96 -0.66 -16.93
N SER A 137 16.09 -0.08 -16.56
CA SER A 137 17.45 -0.54 -16.87
C SER A 137 17.73 -2.00 -16.47
N TYR A 138 16.96 -2.56 -15.54
CA TYR A 138 17.07 -3.95 -15.09
C TYR A 138 15.92 -4.85 -15.56
N GLY A 139 15.12 -4.41 -16.54
CA GLY A 139 13.93 -5.11 -17.03
C GLY A 139 12.70 -4.82 -16.17
N TRP A 140 11.73 -5.73 -16.20
CA TRP A 140 10.51 -5.65 -15.39
C TRP A 140 10.80 -6.01 -13.94
N ILE A 141 10.50 -5.08 -13.03
CA ILE A 141 10.69 -5.28 -11.59
C ILE A 141 9.39 -4.96 -10.85
N GLU A 142 8.97 -5.90 -10.01
CA GLU A 142 7.88 -5.73 -9.04
C GLU A 142 8.17 -4.56 -8.10
N CYS A 143 7.28 -3.56 -8.09
CA CYS A 143 7.40 -2.37 -7.24
C CYS A 143 6.26 -2.26 -6.22
N VAL A 144 5.09 -2.84 -6.53
CA VAL A 144 3.95 -2.91 -5.63
C VAL A 144 3.29 -4.27 -5.75
N GLY A 145 3.12 -5.00 -4.65
CA GLY A 145 2.28 -6.21 -4.62
C GLY A 145 0.88 -5.88 -4.15
N ILE A 146 -0.16 -6.40 -4.80
CA ILE A 146 -1.56 -6.19 -4.41
C ILE A 146 -2.23 -7.55 -4.23
N ALA A 147 -2.36 -7.98 -2.97
CA ALA A 147 -2.78 -9.33 -2.63
C ALA A 147 -4.10 -9.35 -1.85
N HIS A 148 -5.03 -10.23 -2.22
CA HIS A 148 -6.13 -10.62 -1.36
C HIS A 148 -5.70 -11.83 -0.52
N ARG A 149 -5.30 -11.60 0.73
CA ARG A 149 -4.69 -12.60 1.63
C ARG A 149 -5.71 -13.43 2.44
N GLY A 150 -7.01 -13.20 2.22
CA GLY A 150 -8.06 -13.89 2.96
C GLY A 150 -7.98 -13.58 4.44
N CYS A 151 -8.23 -14.58 5.30
CA CYS A 151 -8.19 -14.44 6.76
C CYS A 151 -6.97 -15.12 7.41
N TYR A 152 -5.92 -15.43 6.64
CA TYR A 152 -4.79 -16.24 7.12
C TYR A 152 -4.08 -15.62 8.32
N ASP A 153 -3.65 -14.36 8.21
CA ASP A 153 -2.87 -13.68 9.24
C ASP A 153 -3.65 -13.53 10.55
N LEU A 154 -4.90 -13.08 10.46
CA LEU A 154 -5.79 -12.95 11.63
C LEU A 154 -6.07 -14.30 12.28
N THR A 155 -6.31 -15.35 11.49
CA THR A 155 -6.55 -16.70 12.02
C THR A 155 -5.31 -17.27 12.69
N ALA A 156 -4.13 -17.10 12.09
CA ALA A 156 -2.87 -17.54 12.65
C ALA A 156 -2.58 -16.85 13.99
N HIS A 157 -2.77 -15.53 14.07
CA HIS A 157 -2.60 -14.78 15.31
C HIS A 157 -3.66 -15.11 16.38
N GLU A 158 -4.93 -15.31 16.01
CA GLU A 158 -5.99 -15.75 16.93
C GLU A 158 -5.63 -17.13 17.53
N ASN A 159 -5.21 -18.08 16.70
CA ASN A 159 -4.81 -19.42 17.14
C ASN A 159 -3.58 -19.40 18.06
N ALA A 160 -2.58 -18.59 17.74
CA ALA A 160 -1.34 -18.52 18.51
C ALA A 160 -1.51 -17.81 19.86
N THR A 161 -2.38 -16.79 19.93
CA THR A 161 -2.50 -15.92 21.11
C THR A 161 -3.74 -16.18 21.96
N GLY A 162 -4.74 -16.87 21.41
CA GLY A 162 -6.07 -17.03 22.01
C GLY A 162 -6.90 -15.74 22.04
N GLN A 163 -6.40 -14.64 21.48
CA GLN A 163 -7.13 -13.37 21.39
C GLN A 163 -8.03 -13.37 20.16
N ARG A 164 -9.30 -13.02 20.34
CA ARG A 164 -10.28 -12.99 19.24
C ARG A 164 -10.01 -11.80 18.31
N LEU A 165 -9.79 -12.08 17.03
CA LEU A 165 -9.57 -11.10 15.96
C LEU A 165 -10.72 -11.18 14.94
N ARG A 166 -11.95 -11.00 15.44
CA ARG A 166 -13.20 -11.17 14.68
C ARG A 166 -13.98 -9.86 14.59
N ALA A 167 -14.75 -9.73 13.52
CA ALA A 167 -15.76 -8.69 13.34
C ALA A 167 -17.17 -9.29 13.49
N TRP A 168 -18.14 -8.44 13.81
CA TRP A 168 -19.54 -8.82 13.89
C TRP A 168 -20.28 -8.33 12.65
N ARG A 169 -21.06 -9.21 12.02
CA ARG A 169 -22.06 -8.82 11.01
C ARG A 169 -23.45 -9.16 11.47
N THR A 170 -24.39 -8.26 11.20
CA THR A 170 -25.82 -8.47 11.48
C THR A 170 -26.48 -9.03 10.23
N PHE A 171 -27.31 -10.05 10.39
CA PHE A 171 -28.09 -10.60 9.28
C PHE A 171 -29.21 -9.63 8.89
N SER A 172 -29.60 -9.66 7.61
CA SER A 172 -30.78 -8.94 7.13
C SER A 172 -32.06 -9.43 7.81
N GLU A 173 -32.14 -10.74 8.07
CA GLU A 173 -33.22 -11.39 8.80
C GLU A 173 -32.64 -12.32 9.89
N PRO A 174 -33.22 -12.36 11.11
CA PRO A 174 -32.79 -13.28 12.15
C PRO A 174 -32.85 -14.73 11.68
N LYS A 175 -31.74 -15.46 11.81
CA LYS A 175 -31.70 -16.89 11.53
C LYS A 175 -32.21 -17.64 12.76
N VAL A 176 -33.23 -18.45 12.56
CA VAL A 176 -33.77 -19.35 13.59
C VAL A 176 -32.86 -20.57 13.63
N VAL A 177 -32.10 -20.72 14.71
CA VAL A 177 -31.25 -21.89 14.93
C VAL A 177 -31.94 -22.81 15.93
N GLU A 178 -32.30 -24.01 15.48
CA GLU A 178 -32.75 -25.08 16.35
C GLU A 178 -31.52 -25.76 16.96
N ILE A 179 -31.31 -25.53 18.25
CA ILE A 179 -30.30 -26.25 19.02
C ILE A 179 -30.99 -27.49 19.56
N ASP A 180 -30.69 -28.65 18.99
CA ASP A 180 -30.99 -29.97 19.53
C ASP A 180 -29.68 -30.69 19.85
N GLY A 181 -29.39 -30.87 21.13
CA GLY A 181 -28.13 -31.47 21.55
C GLY A 181 -28.08 -31.71 23.05
N TRP A 182 -26.86 -31.82 23.58
CA TRP A 182 -26.62 -32.14 24.98
C TRP A 182 -25.88 -31.00 25.68
N THR A 183 -26.19 -30.78 26.95
CA THR A 183 -25.33 -30.01 27.86
C THR A 183 -25.24 -30.76 29.18
N ILE A 184 -24.37 -30.34 30.09
CA ILE A 184 -24.25 -30.99 31.40
C ILE A 184 -25.39 -30.56 32.35
N ASP A 185 -25.83 -31.49 33.19
CA ASP A 185 -26.59 -31.16 34.40
C ASP A 185 -25.59 -30.72 35.48
N GLY A 186 -25.42 -29.40 35.64
CA GLY A 186 -24.44 -28.82 36.56
C GLY A 186 -24.57 -29.30 38.01
N ALA A 187 -25.77 -29.69 38.47
CA ALA A 187 -25.97 -30.18 39.83
C ALA A 187 -25.36 -31.58 40.06
N LYS A 188 -25.26 -32.39 38.99
CA LYS A 188 -24.73 -33.77 39.04
C LYS A 188 -23.32 -33.86 38.47
N ALA A 189 -23.09 -33.23 37.32
CA ALA A 189 -21.80 -33.18 36.64
C ALA A 189 -20.75 -32.36 37.41
N GLY A 190 -21.16 -31.30 38.12
CA GLY A 190 -20.26 -30.48 38.94
C GLY A 190 -19.56 -31.30 40.03
N PRO A 191 -20.32 -31.98 40.93
CA PRO A 191 -19.75 -32.88 41.93
C PRO A 191 -18.99 -34.08 41.35
N ALA A 192 -19.47 -34.65 40.23
CA ALA A 192 -18.89 -35.83 39.60
C ALA A 192 -17.52 -35.56 38.95
N PHE A 193 -17.38 -34.45 38.22
CA PHE A 193 -16.17 -34.16 37.43
C PHE A 193 -15.27 -33.06 38.02
N ARG A 194 -15.75 -32.28 38.99
CA ARG A 194 -14.98 -31.24 39.71
C ARG A 194 -14.24 -30.30 38.75
N ALA A 195 -12.91 -30.26 38.80
CA ALA A 195 -12.08 -29.41 37.95
C ALA A 195 -12.23 -29.71 36.46
N LEU A 196 -12.69 -30.91 36.09
CA LEU A 196 -12.90 -31.33 34.71
C LEU A 196 -14.31 -30.98 34.18
N ALA A 197 -15.22 -30.51 35.03
CA ALA A 197 -16.60 -30.20 34.64
C ALA A 197 -16.69 -29.20 33.47
N GLY A 198 -15.77 -28.24 33.39
CA GLY A 198 -15.68 -27.29 32.27
C GLY A 198 -15.29 -27.97 30.94
N LYS A 199 -14.27 -28.85 30.97
CA LYS A 199 -13.84 -29.61 29.78
C LYS A 199 -14.94 -30.59 29.33
N VAL A 200 -15.57 -31.29 30.27
CA VAL A 200 -16.68 -32.22 30.00
C VAL A 200 -17.87 -31.46 29.41
N LYS A 201 -18.20 -30.27 29.91
CA LYS A 201 -19.24 -29.42 29.32
C LYS A 201 -18.97 -29.11 27.86
N SER A 202 -17.79 -28.58 27.54
CA SER A 202 -17.43 -28.25 26.16
C SER A 202 -17.47 -29.46 25.23
N ALA A 203 -17.05 -30.63 25.70
CA ALA A 203 -17.10 -31.86 24.91
C ALA A 203 -18.55 -32.35 24.69
N VAL A 204 -19.37 -32.34 25.74
CA VAL A 204 -20.78 -32.77 25.67
C VAL A 204 -21.60 -31.86 24.75
N GLU A 205 -21.34 -30.56 24.75
CA GLU A 205 -22.01 -29.59 23.86
C GLU A 205 -21.66 -29.77 22.39
N ASN A 206 -20.59 -30.51 22.06
CA ASN A 206 -20.19 -30.84 20.69
C ASN A 206 -20.64 -32.25 20.24
N LEU A 207 -21.40 -32.99 21.07
CA LEU A 207 -21.87 -34.32 20.72
C LEU A 207 -23.09 -34.26 19.78
N PRO A 208 -23.21 -35.21 18.81
CA PRO A 208 -24.43 -35.39 18.02
C PRO A 208 -25.69 -35.56 18.89
N ALA A 209 -26.83 -35.05 18.44
CA ALA A 209 -28.09 -35.10 19.18
C ALA A 209 -28.58 -36.54 19.47
N ASP A 210 -28.21 -37.49 18.61
CA ASP A 210 -28.53 -38.91 18.70
C ASP A 210 -27.55 -39.72 19.59
N THR A 211 -26.57 -39.05 20.21
CA THR A 211 -25.61 -39.69 21.12
C THR A 211 -26.32 -40.36 22.30
N SER A 212 -25.91 -41.60 22.60
CA SER A 212 -26.39 -42.38 23.73
C SER A 212 -25.38 -42.40 24.88
N PHE A 213 -25.89 -42.50 26.10
CA PHE A 213 -25.10 -42.57 27.33
C PHE A 213 -25.36 -43.92 28.04
N PRO A 214 -24.37 -44.49 28.75
CA PRO A 214 -23.08 -43.91 29.09
C PRO A 214 -22.07 -43.91 27.93
N MET A 215 -21.14 -42.95 27.95
CA MET A 215 -20.04 -42.87 26.97
C MET A 215 -18.73 -42.47 27.66
N ASN A 216 -17.60 -42.84 27.07
CA ASN A 216 -16.28 -42.46 27.58
C ASN A 216 -15.72 -41.28 26.80
N LEU A 217 -15.29 -40.24 27.51
CA LEU A 217 -14.54 -39.10 26.97
C LEU A 217 -13.11 -39.17 27.48
N GLU A 218 -12.14 -38.89 26.61
CA GLU A 218 -10.72 -38.88 26.96
C GLU A 218 -10.22 -37.46 27.11
N PHE A 219 -9.63 -37.16 28.26
CA PHE A 219 -8.97 -35.88 28.54
C PHE A 219 -7.65 -36.14 29.24
N ASP A 220 -6.56 -35.52 28.76
CA ASP A 220 -5.24 -35.59 29.39
C ASP A 220 -4.79 -37.05 29.72
N SER A 221 -5.08 -38.00 28.82
CA SER A 221 -4.83 -39.45 28.96
C SER A 221 -5.62 -40.15 30.08
N GLN A 222 -6.69 -39.53 30.58
CA GLN A 222 -7.66 -40.11 31.51
C GLN A 222 -9.00 -40.33 30.80
N GLN A 223 -9.54 -41.54 30.89
CA GLN A 223 -10.91 -41.83 30.45
C GLN A 223 -11.91 -41.48 31.56
N ILE A 224 -12.92 -40.71 31.20
CA ILE A 224 -14.02 -40.30 32.07
C ILE A 224 -15.32 -40.85 31.49
N GLU A 225 -16.04 -41.62 32.30
CA GLU A 225 -17.37 -42.09 31.94
C GLU A 225 -18.42 -41.00 32.22
N VAL A 226 -19.12 -40.60 31.17
CA VAL A 226 -20.25 -39.67 31.22
C VAL A 226 -21.54 -40.50 31.20
N LEU A 227 -22.27 -40.49 32.31
CA LEU A 227 -23.56 -41.15 32.46
C LEU A 227 -24.70 -40.24 31.99
N LEU A 228 -25.86 -40.85 31.69
CA LEU A 228 -27.07 -40.11 31.29
C LEU A 228 -27.50 -39.09 32.35
N GLU A 229 -27.25 -39.36 33.63
CA GLU A 229 -27.59 -38.43 34.70
C GLU A 229 -26.69 -37.19 34.76
N HIS A 230 -25.50 -37.22 34.14
CA HIS A 230 -24.58 -36.09 34.11
C HIS A 230 -24.94 -35.08 33.00
N VAL A 231 -25.85 -35.45 32.10
CA VAL A 231 -26.22 -34.65 30.94
C VAL A 231 -27.72 -34.37 30.94
N LYS A 232 -28.10 -33.34 30.20
CA LYS A 232 -29.50 -33.01 29.90
C LYS A 232 -29.61 -32.61 28.44
N ARG A 233 -30.70 -33.01 27.80
CA ARG A 233 -31.00 -32.60 26.44
C ARG A 233 -31.38 -31.12 26.42
N VAL A 234 -30.87 -30.39 25.46
CA VAL A 234 -31.22 -29.01 25.18
C VAL A 234 -31.91 -28.99 23.84
N GLN A 235 -33.20 -28.68 23.85
CA GLN A 235 -33.98 -28.34 22.67
C GLN A 235 -34.47 -26.92 22.85
N ARG A 236 -33.91 -26.00 22.08
CA ARG A 236 -34.34 -24.61 22.09
C ARG A 236 -34.16 -23.99 20.72
N THR A 237 -35.06 -23.08 20.43
CA THR A 237 -35.01 -22.24 19.25
C THR A 237 -34.38 -20.90 19.65
N GLU A 238 -33.24 -20.56 19.08
CA GLU A 238 -32.60 -19.26 19.29
C GLU A 238 -32.67 -18.42 18.01
N ASN A 239 -33.10 -17.17 18.16
CA ASN A 239 -33.02 -16.18 17.10
C ASN A 239 -31.63 -15.57 17.09
N VAL A 240 -30.83 -15.93 16.10
CA VAL A 240 -29.47 -15.42 15.91
C VAL A 240 -29.53 -14.25 14.93
N ASN A 241 -29.21 -13.06 15.42
CA ASN A 241 -29.29 -11.81 14.63
C ASN A 241 -28.01 -11.51 13.83
N GLY A 242 -26.98 -12.33 13.95
CA GLY A 242 -25.69 -12.07 13.31
C GLY A 242 -24.64 -13.09 13.71
N GLU A 243 -23.42 -12.90 13.22
CA GLU A 243 -22.31 -13.80 13.52
C GLU A 243 -20.97 -13.08 13.64
N TRP A 244 -20.06 -13.73 14.35
CA TRP A 244 -18.66 -13.36 14.41
C TRP A 244 -17.89 -14.09 13.31
N PHE A 245 -17.21 -13.33 12.46
CA PHE A 245 -16.37 -13.86 11.39
C PHE A 245 -14.97 -13.25 11.44
N VAL A 246 -14.01 -13.88 10.78
CA VAL A 246 -12.65 -13.34 10.64
C VAL A 246 -12.61 -12.51 9.35
N PRO A 247 -12.32 -11.19 9.41
CA PRO A 247 -12.24 -10.35 8.23
C PRO A 247 -11.23 -10.88 7.20
N HIS A 248 -11.53 -10.66 5.92
CA HIS A 248 -10.53 -10.82 4.88
C HIS A 248 -9.67 -9.56 4.76
N VAL A 249 -8.46 -9.73 4.24
CA VAL A 249 -7.48 -8.65 4.09
C VAL A 249 -7.07 -8.52 2.63
N VAL A 250 -7.15 -7.29 2.11
CA VAL A 250 -6.54 -6.89 0.83
C VAL A 250 -5.36 -5.97 1.14
N GLU A 251 -4.20 -6.31 0.62
CA GLU A 251 -2.92 -5.69 0.95
C GLU A 251 -2.22 -5.15 -0.30
N PRO A 252 -2.21 -3.82 -0.49
CA PRO A 252 -1.24 -3.13 -1.32
C PRO A 252 0.07 -2.88 -0.54
N ALA A 253 1.17 -3.45 -1.01
CA ALA A 253 2.51 -3.34 -0.41
C ALA A 253 3.50 -2.68 -1.38
N PHE A 254 3.93 -1.45 -1.05
CA PHE A 254 4.78 -0.61 -1.90
C PHE A 254 6.25 -0.70 -1.50
N GLY A 255 7.11 -1.07 -2.45
CA GLY A 255 8.56 -0.96 -2.34
C GLY A 255 9.06 0.42 -2.76
N ILE A 256 9.10 1.37 -1.82
CA ILE A 256 9.36 2.79 -2.09
C ILE A 256 10.71 3.01 -2.81
N ASP A 257 11.76 2.31 -2.40
CA ASP A 257 13.10 2.46 -3.00
C ASP A 257 13.14 2.01 -4.46
N ARG A 258 12.36 0.97 -4.81
CA ARG A 258 12.24 0.51 -6.20
C ARG A 258 11.49 1.54 -7.04
N ILE A 259 10.44 2.14 -6.49
CA ILE A 259 9.68 3.19 -7.18
C ILE A 259 10.57 4.40 -7.44
N ILE A 260 11.33 4.87 -6.43
CA ILE A 260 12.29 5.98 -6.57
C ILE A 260 13.35 5.64 -7.62
N TRP A 261 13.88 4.42 -7.63
CA TRP A 261 14.86 4.01 -8.64
C TRP A 261 14.29 4.13 -10.06
N HIS A 262 13.08 3.62 -10.31
CA HIS A 262 12.47 3.70 -11.65
C HIS A 262 12.09 5.14 -12.02
N LEU A 263 11.68 5.97 -11.06
CA LEU A 263 11.48 7.39 -11.30
C LEU A 263 12.78 8.06 -11.81
N LEU A 264 13.90 7.81 -11.13
CA LEU A 264 15.20 8.33 -11.55
C LEU A 264 15.59 7.80 -12.94
N ASP A 265 15.40 6.50 -13.17
CA ASP A 265 15.72 5.84 -14.43
C ASP A 265 14.91 6.39 -15.61
N HIS A 266 13.60 6.61 -15.42
CA HIS A 266 12.71 7.19 -16.44
C HIS A 266 13.00 8.67 -16.71
N CYS A 267 13.48 9.41 -15.71
CA CYS A 267 13.79 10.84 -15.83
C CYS A 267 15.24 11.12 -16.26
N TYR A 268 16.11 10.10 -16.32
CA TYR A 268 17.53 10.26 -16.63
C TYR A 268 17.77 10.40 -18.13
N THR A 269 18.57 11.38 -18.55
CA THR A 269 19.02 11.51 -19.94
C THR A 269 20.45 12.05 -20.00
N GLU A 270 21.28 11.40 -20.80
CA GLU A 270 22.59 11.90 -21.20
C GLU A 270 22.51 12.50 -22.60
N THR A 271 23.01 13.72 -22.75
CA THR A 271 23.06 14.46 -24.03
C THR A 271 24.43 15.12 -24.20
N GLU A 272 24.62 15.85 -25.29
CA GLU A 272 25.79 16.70 -25.51
C GLU A 272 25.34 18.15 -25.70
N LYS A 273 25.94 19.09 -24.97
CA LYS A 273 25.74 20.53 -25.16
C LYS A 273 27.08 21.21 -25.39
N SER A 274 27.24 21.84 -26.54
CA SER A 274 28.45 22.58 -26.91
C SER A 274 29.75 21.74 -26.85
N GLY A 275 29.68 20.45 -27.15
CA GLY A 275 30.85 19.56 -27.13
C GLY A 275 31.17 18.98 -25.74
N GLU A 276 30.36 19.27 -24.73
CA GLU A 276 30.50 18.72 -23.37
C GLU A 276 29.32 17.76 -23.06
N GLU A 277 29.60 16.68 -22.34
CA GLU A 277 28.59 15.77 -21.81
C GLU A 277 27.63 16.54 -20.89
N TYR A 278 26.34 16.32 -21.06
CA TYR A 278 25.29 17.01 -20.32
C TYR A 278 24.27 16.02 -19.80
N THR A 279 24.24 15.87 -18.48
CA THR A 279 23.28 15.03 -17.78
C THR A 279 22.08 15.85 -17.35
N LEU A 280 20.88 15.32 -17.58
CA LEU A 280 19.62 15.94 -17.23
C LEU A 280 18.77 14.92 -16.46
N LEU A 281 18.20 15.36 -15.35
CA LEU A 281 17.20 14.60 -14.60
C LEU A 281 15.84 15.30 -14.65
N SER A 282 14.96 14.85 -15.54
CA SER A 282 13.65 15.47 -15.78
C SER A 282 12.57 15.07 -14.77
N LEU A 283 12.84 15.25 -13.47
CA LEU A 283 11.89 14.95 -12.39
C LEU A 283 10.60 15.79 -12.49
N PRO A 284 9.41 15.23 -12.25
CA PRO A 284 8.22 16.04 -12.06
C PRO A 284 8.40 17.05 -10.91
N GLU A 285 7.80 18.24 -11.05
CA GLU A 285 7.91 19.32 -10.07
C GLU A 285 7.47 18.90 -8.67
N THR A 286 6.46 18.03 -8.56
CA THR A 286 5.89 17.55 -7.30
C THR A 286 6.82 16.64 -6.49
N VAL A 287 7.85 16.08 -7.12
CA VAL A 287 8.81 15.14 -6.50
C VAL A 287 10.26 15.61 -6.58
N ALA A 288 10.50 16.79 -7.17
CA ALA A 288 11.83 17.36 -7.25
C ALA A 288 12.37 17.65 -5.83
N PRO A 289 13.66 17.33 -5.56
CA PRO A 289 14.25 17.54 -4.24
C PRO A 289 14.50 19.03 -3.93
N VAL A 290 14.53 19.86 -4.97
CA VAL A 290 14.73 21.31 -4.90
C VAL A 290 13.76 21.96 -5.86
N ASP A 291 12.94 22.89 -5.37
CA ASP A 291 11.93 23.58 -6.19
C ASP A 291 12.59 24.62 -7.09
N VAL A 292 13.58 25.35 -6.57
CA VAL A 292 14.19 26.47 -7.27
C VAL A 292 15.64 26.74 -6.85
N THR A 293 16.50 27.01 -7.82
CA THR A 293 17.88 27.48 -7.57
C THR A 293 18.03 28.95 -7.93
N VAL A 294 18.61 29.75 -7.03
CA VAL A 294 18.88 31.19 -7.23
C VAL A 294 20.34 31.42 -7.57
N LEU A 295 20.59 32.08 -8.69
CA LEU A 295 21.90 32.19 -9.34
C LEU A 295 22.22 33.66 -9.66
N PRO A 296 23.17 34.31 -8.98
CA PRO A 296 23.64 35.62 -9.42
C PRO A 296 24.49 35.49 -10.68
N LEU A 297 24.28 36.31 -11.71
CA LEU A 297 25.09 36.26 -12.94
C LEU A 297 26.58 36.44 -12.61
N TYR A 298 26.89 37.38 -11.70
CA TYR A 298 28.20 37.55 -11.07
C TYR A 298 28.07 37.85 -9.57
N GLU A 299 29.06 37.46 -8.77
CA GLU A 299 29.18 37.90 -7.36
C GLU A 299 29.83 39.29 -7.23
N LYS A 300 29.31 40.24 -8.01
CA LYS A 300 29.77 41.63 -8.01
C LYS A 300 28.57 42.56 -8.18
N ASP A 301 28.81 43.84 -7.94
CA ASP A 301 27.86 44.92 -8.25
C ASP A 301 26.47 44.74 -7.61
N GLY A 302 26.40 44.08 -6.44
CA GLY A 302 25.16 43.86 -5.68
C GLY A 302 24.26 42.72 -6.18
N MET A 303 24.59 42.06 -7.30
CA MET A 303 23.81 40.91 -7.80
C MET A 303 23.80 39.73 -6.80
N GLY A 304 24.95 39.45 -6.17
CA GLY A 304 25.06 38.42 -5.13
C GLY A 304 24.16 38.72 -3.93
N ASP A 305 24.14 39.98 -3.48
CA ASP A 305 23.32 40.41 -2.34
C ASP A 305 21.82 40.29 -2.65
N LEU A 306 21.40 40.69 -3.85
CA LEU A 306 20.01 40.53 -4.30
C LEU A 306 19.63 39.06 -4.44
N ALA A 307 20.49 38.22 -5.02
CA ALA A 307 20.27 36.79 -5.13
C ALA A 307 20.13 36.10 -3.76
N GLN A 308 20.99 36.45 -2.79
CA GLN A 308 20.86 35.95 -1.41
C GLN A 308 19.58 36.44 -0.73
N LYS A 309 19.15 37.68 -0.99
CA LYS A 309 17.87 38.19 -0.50
C LYS A 309 16.71 37.38 -1.05
N ILE A 310 16.64 37.18 -2.37
CA ILE A 310 15.59 36.37 -3.02
C ILE A 310 15.58 34.95 -2.46
N HIS A 311 16.75 34.31 -2.36
CA HIS A 311 16.88 32.97 -1.77
C HIS A 311 16.33 32.92 -0.34
N ARG A 312 16.70 33.87 0.53
CA ARG A 312 16.19 33.93 1.91
C ARG A 312 14.68 34.15 1.95
N ASP A 313 14.16 35.01 1.08
CA ASP A 313 12.72 35.29 0.99
C ASP A 313 11.96 34.02 0.54
N LEU A 314 12.50 33.24 -0.40
CA LEU A 314 11.95 31.95 -0.84
C LEU A 314 12.00 30.89 0.27
N CYS A 315 13.11 30.77 1.00
CA CYS A 315 13.20 29.87 2.16
C CYS A 315 12.21 30.22 3.28
N GLY A 316 11.70 31.45 3.31
CA GLY A 316 10.64 31.88 4.22
C GLY A 316 9.23 31.47 3.78
N ARG A 317 9.06 31.01 2.53
CA ARG A 317 7.76 30.56 2.00
C ARG A 317 7.49 29.11 2.41
N LYS A 318 6.21 28.81 2.67
CA LYS A 318 5.79 27.47 3.06
C LYS A 318 5.90 26.54 1.85
N ASN A 319 6.48 25.35 2.05
CA ASN A 319 6.64 24.32 1.03
C ASN A 319 7.55 24.74 -0.15
N VAL A 320 8.51 25.64 0.07
CA VAL A 320 9.52 26.00 -0.93
C VAL A 320 10.91 25.67 -0.40
N PHE A 321 11.62 24.82 -1.12
CA PHE A 321 13.01 24.49 -0.91
C PHE A 321 13.87 25.17 -1.98
N SER A 322 14.51 26.27 -1.58
CA SER A 322 15.41 27.04 -2.45
C SER A 322 16.87 26.72 -2.15
N VAL A 323 17.71 26.70 -3.20
CA VAL A 323 19.17 26.62 -3.11
C VAL A 323 19.79 27.86 -3.74
N TYR A 324 20.91 28.34 -3.18
CA TYR A 324 21.73 29.41 -3.77
C TYR A 324 23.04 28.84 -4.30
N ASP A 325 23.43 29.23 -5.52
CA ASP A 325 24.72 28.86 -6.10
C ASP A 325 25.33 29.99 -6.93
N ALA A 326 26.56 30.38 -6.57
CA ALA A 326 27.32 31.43 -7.23
C ALA A 326 28.66 30.97 -7.79
N SER A 327 28.99 29.68 -7.67
CA SER A 327 30.30 29.16 -8.04
C SER A 327 30.40 28.90 -9.55
N GLY A 328 31.38 29.49 -10.22
CA GLY A 328 31.66 29.25 -11.64
C GLY A 328 30.68 29.94 -12.60
N SER A 329 30.76 29.57 -13.89
CA SER A 329 29.95 30.19 -14.94
C SER A 329 28.47 29.88 -14.76
N ILE A 330 27.60 30.75 -15.30
CA ILE A 330 26.14 30.54 -15.24
C ILE A 330 25.72 29.23 -15.91
N GLY A 331 26.35 28.87 -17.04
CA GLY A 331 26.11 27.59 -17.73
C GLY A 331 26.43 26.37 -16.86
N ARG A 332 27.54 26.39 -16.12
CA ARG A 332 27.90 25.30 -15.19
C ARG A 332 26.93 25.20 -14.00
N ARG A 333 26.34 26.33 -13.60
CA ARG A 333 25.35 26.36 -12.52
C ARG A 333 24.00 25.81 -12.97
N TYR A 334 23.58 26.15 -14.19
CA TYR A 334 22.43 25.49 -14.81
C TYR A 334 22.66 23.98 -14.97
N ALA A 335 23.84 23.56 -15.43
CA ALA A 335 24.16 22.14 -15.56
C ALA A 335 24.04 21.39 -14.21
N ARG A 336 24.62 21.93 -13.13
CA ARG A 336 24.48 21.34 -11.79
C ARG A 336 23.04 21.27 -11.29
N ALA A 337 22.23 22.28 -11.58
CA ALA A 337 20.83 22.29 -11.19
C ALA A 337 20.01 21.26 -11.99
N ASP A 338 20.26 21.17 -13.30
CA ASP A 338 19.62 20.20 -14.19
C ASP A 338 20.04 18.75 -13.85
N GLU A 339 21.30 18.53 -13.44
CA GLU A 339 21.84 17.23 -13.01
C GLU A 339 21.11 16.64 -11.80
N ILE A 340 20.64 17.49 -10.87
CA ILE A 340 19.86 17.07 -9.69
C ILE A 340 18.35 17.27 -9.87
N GLY A 341 17.92 17.65 -11.07
CA GLY A 341 16.52 17.77 -11.47
C GLY A 341 15.77 18.96 -10.89
N VAL A 342 16.44 20.08 -10.58
CA VAL A 342 15.75 21.31 -10.17
C VAL A 342 14.88 21.83 -11.32
N PRO A 343 13.55 21.99 -11.17
CA PRO A 343 12.69 22.39 -12.27
C PRO A 343 12.94 23.81 -12.76
N PHE A 344 13.32 24.71 -11.84
CA PHE A 344 13.48 26.13 -12.13
C PHE A 344 14.78 26.74 -11.61
N CYS A 345 15.40 27.59 -12.43
CA CYS A 345 16.52 28.44 -12.01
C CYS A 345 16.15 29.92 -12.14
N LEU A 346 16.37 30.70 -11.08
CA LEU A 346 16.24 32.15 -11.08
C LEU A 346 17.61 32.79 -11.26
N THR A 347 17.80 33.54 -12.34
CA THR A 347 19.05 34.28 -12.57
C THR A 347 18.88 35.76 -12.27
N VAL A 348 19.75 36.26 -11.40
CA VAL A 348 19.84 37.68 -11.02
C VAL A 348 20.95 38.34 -11.83
N ASP A 349 20.60 39.27 -12.70
CA ASP A 349 21.51 40.03 -13.56
C ASP A 349 21.47 41.54 -13.25
N HIS A 350 22.12 42.36 -14.08
CA HIS A 350 22.15 43.80 -13.89
C HIS A 350 20.77 44.46 -13.99
N ASP A 351 19.92 44.00 -14.89
CA ASP A 351 18.55 44.53 -15.03
C ASP A 351 17.74 44.24 -13.76
N SER A 352 18.02 43.12 -13.09
CA SER A 352 17.35 42.74 -11.84
C SER A 352 17.49 43.80 -10.74
N LEU A 353 18.63 44.49 -10.68
CA LEU A 353 18.91 45.55 -9.71
C LEU A 353 18.14 46.85 -9.99
N THR A 354 17.71 47.07 -11.24
CA THR A 354 17.07 48.33 -11.67
C THR A 354 15.58 48.17 -11.93
N GLN A 355 15.14 46.97 -12.32
CA GLN A 355 13.78 46.70 -12.78
C GLN A 355 12.97 45.80 -11.85
N ASN A 356 13.54 45.30 -10.75
CA ASN A 356 12.90 44.37 -9.81
C ASN A 356 12.36 43.09 -10.50
N THR A 357 13.07 42.61 -11.51
CA THR A 357 12.74 41.39 -12.27
C THR A 357 13.87 40.38 -12.20
N VAL A 358 13.60 39.11 -12.44
CA VAL A 358 14.62 38.06 -12.60
C VAL A 358 14.33 37.23 -13.84
N THR A 359 15.33 36.51 -14.33
CA THR A 359 15.12 35.52 -15.40
C THR A 359 14.77 34.17 -14.77
N LEU A 360 13.57 33.67 -15.04
CA LEU A 360 13.13 32.32 -14.69
C LEU A 360 13.45 31.39 -15.87
N ARG A 361 14.28 30.38 -15.64
CA ARG A 361 14.62 29.34 -16.61
C ARG A 361 13.93 28.02 -16.24
N SER A 362 13.25 27.40 -17.20
CA SER A 362 12.73 26.03 -17.09
C SER A 362 13.82 25.02 -17.43
N ARG A 363 13.93 23.95 -16.63
CA ARG A 363 14.88 22.84 -16.81
C ARG A 363 14.66 22.13 -18.15
N ASP A 364 13.45 21.65 -18.39
CA ASP A 364 13.14 20.73 -19.51
C ASP A 364 13.20 21.41 -20.87
N SER A 365 12.63 22.61 -20.98
CA SER A 365 12.63 23.37 -22.25
C SER A 365 13.90 24.20 -22.45
N GLY A 366 14.58 24.57 -21.36
CA GLY A 366 15.66 25.56 -21.38
C GLY A 366 15.19 26.99 -21.66
N GLU A 367 13.88 27.22 -21.81
CA GLU A 367 13.32 28.55 -22.07
C GLU A 367 13.53 29.48 -20.89
N GLN A 368 13.71 30.76 -21.21
CA GLN A 368 13.98 31.82 -20.25
C GLN A 368 12.93 32.92 -20.40
N VAL A 369 12.24 33.22 -19.30
CA VAL A 369 11.24 34.28 -19.24
C VAL A 369 11.61 35.29 -18.15
N ARG A 370 11.42 36.58 -18.43
CA ARG A 370 11.63 37.64 -17.44
C ARG A 370 10.36 37.77 -16.60
N VAL A 371 10.49 37.66 -15.28
CA VAL A 371 9.37 37.74 -14.33
C VAL A 371 9.67 38.75 -13.22
N SER A 372 8.63 39.36 -12.66
CA SER A 372 8.75 40.20 -11.48
C SER A 372 9.19 39.37 -10.27
N ILE A 373 10.06 39.90 -9.42
CA ILE A 373 10.47 39.24 -8.17
C ILE A 373 9.25 39.07 -7.23
N ASP A 374 8.30 40.01 -7.30
CA ASP A 374 7.09 39.99 -6.46
C ASP A 374 6.08 38.92 -6.91
N ASP A 375 6.13 38.49 -8.19
CA ASP A 375 5.19 37.56 -8.82
C ASP A 375 5.77 36.15 -9.01
N LEU A 376 6.82 35.79 -8.26
CA LEU A 376 7.43 34.47 -8.35
C LEU A 376 6.43 33.36 -7.95
N PRO A 377 6.29 32.28 -8.75
CA PRO A 377 5.22 31.29 -8.63
C PRO A 377 5.42 30.26 -7.50
N PHE A 378 6.33 30.53 -6.56
CA PHE A 378 6.74 29.60 -5.48
C PHE A 378 6.03 29.90 -4.15
#